data_AF-A0A265N5N4-F1
#
_entry.id   AF-A0A265N5N4-F1
#
_cell.length_a   1.000
_cell.length_b   1.000
_cell.length_c   1.000
_cell.angle_alpha   90.00
_cell.angle_beta   90.00
_cell.angle_gamma   90.00
#
_symmetry.space_group_name_H-M   'P 1'
#
loop_
_entity.id
_entity.type
_entity.pdbx_description
1 polymer ?
#
loop_
_entity_poly.entity_id
_entity_poly.type
_entity_poly.pdbx_seq_one_letter_code
_entity_poly.pdbx_strand_id
1 'polypeptide(L)'
;MREIILLIHILLAIVWAGGIMFIGWGVYPASMKLSLSIQRQFLITLMKWSHHFLTLAGFFVVLTGIILGTVLGPIHSWNMLWNTDYGNTWLTALGIGIFTLLWGIFIGYREMMHIFTDDFLWKEAENGNKRPLIRELVRLAALESVEVISFVVLIYLMISF
;
A
#
# COMPACT_ATOMS: atom_id res chain seq x y z
N MET A 1 8.30 20.37 18.12
CA MET A 1 8.56 18.93 18.01
C MET A 1 7.40 18.19 17.34
N ARG A 2 6.16 18.35 17.83
CA ARG A 2 4.94 17.81 17.18
C ARG A 2 4.85 18.10 15.68
N GLU A 3 4.95 19.37 15.27
CA GLU A 3 4.84 19.76 13.86
C GLU A 3 5.90 19.11 12.95
N ILE A 4 7.11 18.86 13.49
CA ILE A 4 8.18 18.19 12.74
C ILE A 4 7.81 16.72 12.51
N ILE A 5 7.29 16.04 13.54
CA ILE A 5 6.85 14.64 13.42
C ILE A 5 5.62 14.54 12.51
N LEU A 6 4.71 15.52 12.56
CA LEU A 6 3.57 15.59 11.67
C LEU A 6 4.01 15.73 10.20
N LEU A 7 4.97 16.62 9.93
CA LEU A 7 5.54 16.75 8.59
C LEU A 7 6.17 15.44 8.11
N ILE A 8 6.98 14.79 8.97
CA ILE A 8 7.59 13.50 8.65
C ILE A 8 6.53 12.44 8.36
N HIS A 9 5.49 12.36 9.20
CA HIS A 9 4.37 11.44 9.02
C HIS A 9 3.67 11.65 7.67
N ILE A 10 3.36 12.90 7.31
CA ILE A 10 2.72 13.22 6.03
C ILE A 10 3.62 12.85 4.86
N LEU A 11 4.93 13.17 4.92
CA LEU A 11 5.87 12.81 3.86
C LEU A 11 5.99 11.29 3.69
N LEU A 12 6.06 10.54 4.80
CA LEU A 12 6.06 9.08 4.77
C LEU A 12 4.75 8.52 4.21
N ALA A 13 3.60 9.11 4.55
CA ALA A 13 2.30 8.71 4.04
C ALA A 13 2.19 8.95 2.52
N ILE A 14 2.71 10.09 2.03
CA ILE A 14 2.82 10.39 0.60
C ILE A 14 3.71 9.36 -0.09
N VAL A 15 4.88 9.05 0.49
CA VAL A 15 5.79 8.04 -0.08
C VAL A 15 5.12 6.67 -0.13
N TRP A 16 4.43 6.26 0.94
CA TRP A 16 3.80 4.95 1.03
C TRP A 16 2.57 4.84 0.12
N ALA A 17 1.49 5.60 0.41
CA ALA A 17 0.24 5.53 -0.34
C ALA A 17 0.41 6.04 -1.77
N GLY A 18 1.08 7.19 -1.92
CA GLY A 18 1.36 7.77 -3.24
C GLY A 18 2.30 6.90 -4.07
N GLY A 19 3.28 6.24 -3.45
CA GLY A 19 4.17 5.28 -4.14
C GLY A 19 3.42 4.07 -4.68
N ILE A 20 2.51 3.48 -3.89
CA ILE A 20 1.66 2.36 -4.33
C ILE A 20 0.76 2.79 -5.50
N MET A 21 0.06 3.92 -5.37
CA MET A 21 -0.79 4.46 -6.44
C MET A 21 0.01 4.81 -7.70
N PHE A 22 1.20 5.40 -7.54
CA PHE A 22 2.09 5.71 -8.65
C PHE A 22 2.55 4.46 -9.40
N ILE A 23 2.88 3.38 -8.68
CA ILE A 23 3.23 2.10 -9.30
C ILE A 23 2.02 1.52 -10.05
N GLY A 24 0.86 1.45 -9.39
CA GLY A 24 -0.35 0.84 -9.96
C GLY A 24 -0.93 1.59 -11.15
N TRP A 25 -0.92 2.93 -11.13
CA TRP A 25 -1.57 3.77 -12.15
C TRP A 25 -0.62 4.50 -13.10
N GLY A 26 0.64 4.66 -12.73
CA GLY A 26 1.67 5.28 -13.58
C GLY A 26 2.58 4.23 -14.20
N VAL A 27 3.32 3.51 -13.35
CA VAL A 27 4.41 2.62 -13.79
C VAL A 27 3.87 1.38 -14.50
N TYR A 28 2.84 0.73 -13.95
CA TYR A 28 2.28 -0.49 -14.53
C TYR A 28 1.70 -0.27 -15.94
N PRO A 29 0.83 0.73 -16.19
CA PRO A 29 0.35 1.01 -17.54
C PRO A 29 1.47 1.38 -18.52
N ALA A 30 2.49 2.11 -18.07
CA ALA A 30 3.66 2.41 -18.91
C ALA A 30 4.44 1.14 -19.29
N SER A 31 4.55 0.17 -18.37
CA SER A 31 5.22 -1.11 -18.61
C SER A 31 4.54 -1.97 -19.68
N MET A 32 3.25 -1.79 -19.94
CA MET A 32 2.51 -2.54 -20.96
C MET A 32 2.98 -2.25 -22.40
N LYS A 33 3.79 -1.21 -22.60
CA LYS A 33 4.41 -0.89 -23.90
C LYS A 33 5.67 -1.71 -24.18
N LEU A 34 6.19 -2.43 -23.17
CA LEU A 34 7.38 -3.27 -23.29
C LEU A 34 7.00 -4.63 -23.91
N SER A 35 8.00 -5.35 -24.45
CA SER A 35 7.80 -6.77 -24.78
C SER A 35 7.55 -7.56 -23.49
N LEU A 36 6.78 -8.66 -23.56
CA LEU A 36 6.35 -9.42 -22.38
C LEU A 36 7.53 -9.90 -21.51
N SER A 37 8.60 -10.41 -22.13
CA SER A 37 9.83 -10.79 -21.43
C SER A 37 10.46 -9.62 -20.65
N ILE A 38 10.58 -8.44 -21.27
CA ILE A 38 11.14 -7.25 -20.61
C ILE A 38 10.18 -6.74 -19.54
N GLN A 39 8.88 -6.70 -19.82
CA GLN A 39 7.85 -6.28 -18.87
C GLN A 39 7.90 -7.12 -17.60
N ARG A 40 7.97 -8.46 -17.75
CA ARG A 40 8.06 -9.38 -16.62
C ARG A 40 9.28 -9.12 -15.75
N GLN A 41 10.47 -9.04 -16.36
CA GLN A 41 11.71 -8.79 -15.62
C GLN A 41 11.68 -7.44 -14.90
N PHE A 42 11.15 -6.41 -15.58
CA PHE A 42 10.95 -5.09 -15.02
C PHE A 42 10.03 -5.13 -13.80
N LEU A 43 8.85 -5.76 -13.90
CA LEU A 43 7.88 -5.84 -12.81
C LEU A 43 8.42 -6.63 -11.61
N ILE A 44 9.12 -7.75 -11.84
CA ILE A 44 9.79 -8.51 -10.75
C ILE A 44 10.79 -7.62 -10.02
N THR A 45 11.63 -6.91 -10.76
CA THR A 45 12.69 -6.07 -10.18
C THR A 45 12.10 -4.88 -9.43
N LEU A 46 11.10 -4.23 -10.04
CA LEU A 46 10.35 -3.15 -9.43
C LEU A 46 9.72 -3.60 -8.12
N MET A 47 9.04 -4.75 -8.10
CA MET A 47 8.37 -5.23 -6.89
C MET A 47 9.35 -5.60 -5.78
N LYS A 48 10.46 -6.29 -6.09
CA LYS A 48 11.47 -6.61 -5.08
C LYS A 48 12.02 -5.38 -4.39
N TRP A 49 12.23 -4.29 -5.12
CA TRP A 49 12.80 -3.07 -4.55
C TRP A 49 11.74 -2.19 -3.88
N SER A 50 10.65 -1.89 -4.59
CA SER A 50 9.58 -1.03 -4.09
C SER A 50 8.87 -1.62 -2.88
N HIS A 51 8.67 -2.94 -2.83
CA HIS A 51 8.00 -3.58 -1.69
C HIS A 51 8.72 -3.28 -0.37
N HIS A 52 10.04 -3.45 -0.30
CA HIS A 52 10.80 -3.18 0.91
C HIS A 52 10.78 -1.70 1.29
N PHE A 53 10.96 -0.81 0.32
CA PHE A 53 10.98 0.63 0.56
C PHE A 53 9.61 1.16 1.03
N LEU A 54 8.53 0.75 0.36
CA LEU A 54 7.17 1.18 0.69
C LEU A 54 6.67 0.55 1.99
N THR A 55 7.05 -0.71 2.27
CA THR A 55 6.77 -1.36 3.57
C THR A 55 7.44 -0.60 4.70
N LEU A 56 8.71 -0.20 4.52
CA LEU A 56 9.42 0.57 5.52
C LEU A 56 8.78 1.95 5.75
N ALA A 57 8.38 2.62 4.67
CA ALA A 57 7.63 3.87 4.76
C ALA A 57 6.32 3.69 5.54
N GLY A 58 5.52 2.67 5.20
CA GLY A 58 4.26 2.37 5.89
C GLY A 58 4.44 2.00 7.36
N PHE A 59 5.49 1.24 7.69
CA PHE A 59 5.86 0.98 9.08
C PHE A 59 6.12 2.26 9.85
N PHE A 60 6.88 3.21 9.28
CA PHE A 60 7.14 4.48 9.92
C PHE A 60 5.92 5.40 9.96
N VAL A 61 4.99 5.32 9.01
CA VAL A 61 3.68 6.01 9.08
C VAL A 61 2.91 5.52 10.32
N VAL A 62 2.80 4.21 10.51
CA VAL A 62 2.13 3.64 11.69
C VAL A 62 2.82 4.09 12.97
N LEU A 63 4.15 4.00 13.04
CA LEU A 63 4.92 4.40 14.22
C LEU A 63 4.73 5.88 14.57
N THR A 64 4.88 6.76 13.58
CA THR A 64 4.71 8.21 13.78
C THR A 64 3.25 8.56 14.10
N GLY A 65 2.28 7.85 13.55
CA GLY A 65 0.86 8.00 13.89
C GLY A 65 0.55 7.62 15.35
N ILE A 66 1.23 6.59 15.87
CA ILE A 66 1.15 6.24 17.31
C ILE A 66 1.72 7.37 18.16
N ILE A 67 2.91 7.88 17.82
CA ILE A 67 3.57 8.96 18.56
C ILE A 67 2.71 10.24 18.54
N LEU A 68 2.14 10.58 17.39
CA LEU A 68 1.30 11.78 17.22
C LEU A 68 -0.03 11.70 17.96
N GLY A 69 -0.61 10.51 18.13
CA GLY A 69 -1.84 10.34 18.89
C GLY A 69 -1.65 10.26 20.40
N THR A 70 -0.54 9.66 20.85
CA THR A 70 -0.32 9.32 22.27
C THR A 70 0.66 10.25 22.98
N VAL A 71 1.93 10.27 22.56
CA VAL A 71 3.01 11.04 23.22
C VAL A 71 2.88 12.53 22.95
N LEU A 72 2.58 12.89 21.70
CA LEU A 72 2.44 14.28 21.25
C LEU A 72 0.98 14.67 20.98
N GLY A 73 0.05 13.78 21.34
CA GLY A 73 -1.39 13.92 21.13
C GLY A 73 -2.17 13.83 22.43
N PRO A 74 -3.50 13.88 22.37
CA PRO A 74 -4.36 13.95 23.54
C PRO A 74 -4.64 12.59 24.21
N ILE A 75 -4.22 11.46 23.62
CA ILE A 75 -4.54 10.12 24.14
C ILE A 75 -3.55 9.75 25.25
N HIS A 76 -3.98 9.94 26.50
CA HIS A 76 -3.19 9.61 27.69
C HIS A 76 -3.80 8.49 28.54
N SER A 77 -4.96 7.95 28.16
CA SER A 77 -5.61 6.86 28.90
C SER A 77 -6.48 5.98 27.99
N TRP A 78 -6.70 4.74 28.41
CA TRP A 78 -7.61 3.80 27.74
C TRP A 78 -9.04 4.34 27.61
N ASN A 79 -9.49 5.13 28.59
CA ASN A 79 -10.82 5.74 28.57
C ASN A 79 -11.01 6.68 27.37
N MET A 80 -9.96 7.43 27.01
CA MET A 80 -10.02 8.37 25.89
C MET A 80 -10.15 7.67 24.53
N LEU A 81 -9.65 6.44 24.40
CA LEU A 81 -9.75 5.68 23.15
C LEU A 81 -11.18 5.37 22.76
N TRP A 82 -12.05 5.10 23.74
CA TRP A 82 -13.43 4.64 23.50
C TRP A 82 -14.46 5.74 23.64
N ASN A 83 -14.20 6.73 24.50
CA ASN A 83 -15.19 7.74 24.89
C ASN A 83 -14.94 9.13 24.29
N THR A 84 -14.00 9.26 23.35
CA THR A 84 -13.77 10.51 22.62
C THR A 84 -13.79 10.29 21.12
N ASP A 85 -14.32 11.27 20.39
CA ASP A 85 -14.35 11.22 18.91
C ASP A 85 -12.92 11.10 18.34
N TYR A 86 -11.97 11.86 18.90
CA TYR A 86 -10.56 11.78 18.52
C TYR A 86 -9.98 10.38 18.73
N GLY A 87 -10.22 9.78 19.90
CA GLY A 87 -9.71 8.44 20.24
C GLY A 87 -10.26 7.36 19.32
N ASN A 88 -11.57 7.42 19.03
CA ASN A 88 -12.24 6.49 18.12
C ASN A 88 -11.71 6.62 16.68
N THR A 89 -11.54 7.85 16.18
CA THR A 89 -10.98 8.12 14.86
C THR A 89 -9.52 7.66 14.77
N TRP A 90 -8.71 7.98 15.78
CA TRP A 90 -7.31 7.55 15.84
C TRP A 90 -7.18 6.03 15.87
N LEU A 91 -7.99 5.34 16.69
CA LEU A 91 -7.95 3.88 16.80
C LEU A 91 -8.39 3.21 15.49
N THR A 92 -9.43 3.76 14.85
CA THR A 92 -9.90 3.30 13.55
C THR A 92 -8.82 3.50 12.47
N ALA A 93 -8.21 4.68 12.41
CA ALA A 93 -7.12 4.95 11.47
C ALA A 93 -5.90 4.06 11.72
N LEU A 94 -5.52 3.83 12.98
CA LEU A 94 -4.43 2.93 13.33
C LEU A 94 -4.73 1.49 12.89
N GLY A 95 -5.95 1.01 13.14
CA GLY A 95 -6.39 -0.32 12.73
C GLY A 95 -6.35 -0.50 11.22
N ILE A 96 -6.90 0.46 10.46
CA ILE A 96 -6.88 0.44 9.00
C ILE A 96 -5.44 0.52 8.46
N GLY A 97 -4.59 1.40 9.03
CA GLY A 97 -3.19 1.53 8.63
C GLY A 97 -2.40 0.23 8.83
N ILE A 98 -2.54 -0.42 9.99
CA ILE A 98 -1.91 -1.72 10.25
C ILE A 98 -2.45 -2.79 9.30
N PHE A 99 -3.77 -2.87 9.14
CA PHE A 99 -4.40 -3.83 8.23
C PHE A 99 -3.87 -3.66 6.80
N THR A 100 -3.83 -2.43 6.29
CA THR A 100 -3.34 -2.11 4.94
C THR A 100 -1.88 -2.51 4.76
N LEU A 101 -1.03 -2.20 5.75
CA LEU A 101 0.38 -2.58 5.72
C LEU A 101 0.56 -4.11 5.69
N LEU A 102 -0.15 -4.83 6.56
CA LEU A 102 -0.06 -6.30 6.61
C LEU A 102 -0.65 -6.95 5.36
N TRP A 103 -1.71 -6.37 4.79
CA TRP A 103 -2.30 -6.82 3.53
C TRP A 103 -1.28 -6.77 2.40
N GLY A 104 -0.60 -5.64 2.21
CA GLY A 104 0.42 -5.51 1.16
C GLY A 104 1.63 -6.41 1.36
N ILE A 105 2.03 -6.67 2.61
CA ILE A 105 3.14 -7.59 2.91
C ILE A 105 2.76 -9.05 2.65
N PHE A 106 1.63 -9.50 3.18
CA PHE A 106 1.32 -10.93 3.23
C PHE A 106 0.45 -11.41 2.07
N ILE A 107 -0.31 -10.52 1.43
CA ILE A 107 -1.26 -10.88 0.40
C ILE A 107 -0.83 -10.24 -0.92
N GLY A 108 -0.77 -8.90 -0.99
CA GLY A 108 -0.52 -8.20 -2.25
C GLY A 108 0.82 -8.55 -2.88
N TYR A 109 1.93 -8.35 -2.14
CA TYR A 109 3.27 -8.69 -2.63
C TYR A 109 3.40 -10.17 -3.01
N ARG A 110 2.80 -11.09 -2.24
CA ARG A 110 2.88 -12.53 -2.52
C ARG A 110 2.15 -12.88 -3.82
N GLU A 111 0.94 -12.37 -4.03
CA GLU A 111 0.17 -12.64 -5.24
C GLU A 111 0.84 -12.02 -6.47
N MET A 112 1.34 -10.78 -6.36
CA MET A 112 2.12 -10.14 -7.43
C MET A 112 3.32 -11.00 -7.84
N MET A 113 4.11 -11.44 -6.86
CA MET A 113 5.29 -12.26 -7.13
C MET A 113 4.94 -13.63 -7.69
N HIS A 114 3.85 -14.24 -7.23
CA HIS A 114 3.34 -15.49 -7.78
C HIS A 114 3.05 -15.35 -9.28
N ILE A 115 2.26 -14.34 -9.67
CA ILE A 115 1.92 -14.08 -11.07
C ILE A 115 3.16 -13.71 -11.90
N PHE A 116 4.04 -12.87 -11.37
CA PHE A 116 5.20 -12.39 -12.13
C PHE A 116 6.27 -13.47 -12.30
N THR A 117 6.35 -14.45 -11.40
CA THR A 117 7.34 -15.53 -11.48
C THR A 117 6.80 -16.80 -12.17
N ASP A 118 5.50 -16.87 -12.48
CA ASP A 118 4.91 -18.01 -13.20
C ASP A 118 5.34 -18.06 -14.68
N ASP A 119 6.30 -18.93 -15.01
CA ASP A 119 6.79 -19.09 -16.38
C ASP A 119 5.70 -19.47 -17.39
N PHE A 120 4.69 -20.23 -16.96
CA PHE A 120 3.63 -20.71 -17.85
C PHE A 120 2.76 -19.54 -18.32
N LEU A 121 2.28 -18.69 -17.41
CA LEU A 121 1.43 -17.55 -17.76
C LEU A 121 2.10 -16.62 -18.78
N TRP A 122 3.39 -16.34 -18.58
CA TRP A 122 4.12 -15.42 -19.45
C TRP A 122 4.49 -16.06 -20.79
N LYS A 123 4.90 -17.33 -20.84
CA LYS A 123 5.17 -18.05 -22.10
C LYS A 123 3.91 -18.23 -22.93
N GLU A 124 2.79 -18.56 -22.30
CA GLU A 124 1.51 -18.72 -23.00
C GLU A 124 1.05 -17.39 -23.63
N ALA A 125 1.27 -16.27 -22.94
CA ALA A 125 1.02 -14.94 -23.47
C ALA A 125 1.95 -14.58 -24.64
N GLU A 126 3.23 -14.98 -24.59
CA GLU A 126 4.19 -14.83 -25.69
C GLU A 126 3.81 -15.68 -26.92
N ASN A 127 3.25 -16.86 -26.71
CA ASN A 127 2.72 -17.74 -27.76
C ASN A 127 1.39 -17.24 -28.37
N GLY A 128 0.88 -16.09 -27.92
CA GLY A 128 -0.30 -15.43 -28.47
C GLY A 128 -1.57 -15.58 -27.64
N ASN A 129 -1.60 -16.48 -26.64
CA ASN A 129 -2.75 -16.66 -25.76
C ASN A 129 -2.62 -15.82 -24.48
N LYS A 130 -2.99 -14.54 -24.57
CA LYS A 130 -2.88 -13.58 -23.44
C LYS A 130 -3.97 -13.73 -22.38
N ARG A 131 -5.01 -14.54 -22.62
CA ARG A 131 -6.19 -14.61 -21.75
C ARG A 131 -5.87 -15.05 -20.31
N PRO A 132 -5.03 -16.07 -20.06
CA PRO A 132 -4.70 -16.50 -18.70
C PRO A 132 -4.00 -15.39 -17.91
N LEU A 133 -2.99 -14.76 -18.52
CA LEU A 133 -2.23 -13.68 -17.89
C LEU A 133 -3.12 -12.47 -17.57
N ILE A 134 -3.95 -12.01 -18.51
CA ILE A 134 -4.85 -10.88 -18.29
C ILE A 134 -5.84 -11.18 -17.15
N ARG A 135 -6.37 -12.40 -17.09
CA ARG A 135 -7.29 -12.82 -16.02
C ARG A 135 -6.65 -12.69 -14.65
N GLU A 136 -5.43 -13.20 -14.48
CA GLU A 136 -4.72 -13.10 -13.21
C GLU A 136 -4.33 -11.65 -12.87
N LEU A 137 -3.95 -10.84 -13.85
CA LEU A 137 -3.66 -9.41 -13.64
C LEU A 137 -4.91 -8.61 -13.23
N VAL A 138 -6.09 -8.94 -13.78
CA VAL A 138 -7.35 -8.31 -13.36
C VAL A 138 -7.73 -8.74 -11.95
N ARG A 139 -7.56 -10.03 -11.62
CA ARG A 139 -7.78 -10.54 -10.26
C ARG A 139 -6.85 -9.87 -9.25
N LEU A 140 -5.58 -9.71 -9.61
CA LEU A 140 -4.61 -8.98 -8.83
C LEU A 140 -5.05 -7.52 -8.61
N ALA A 141 -5.46 -6.81 -9.66
CA ALA A 141 -5.94 -5.44 -9.54
C ALA A 141 -7.16 -5.32 -8.60
N ALA A 142 -8.07 -6.30 -8.64
CA ALA A 142 -9.20 -6.36 -7.70
C ALA A 142 -8.73 -6.61 -6.26
N LEU A 143 -7.72 -7.46 -6.06
CA LEU A 143 -7.14 -7.72 -4.74
C LEU A 143 -6.45 -6.48 -4.16
N GLU A 144 -5.67 -5.77 -4.98
CA GLU A 144 -4.95 -4.53 -4.59
C GLU A 144 -5.90 -3.35 -4.35
N SER A 145 -7.14 -3.40 -4.87
CA SER A 145 -8.13 -2.35 -4.62
C SER A 145 -8.47 -2.16 -3.14
N VAL A 146 -8.26 -3.21 -2.31
CA VAL A 146 -8.41 -3.15 -0.86
C VAL A 146 -7.46 -2.12 -0.24
N GLU A 147 -6.22 -2.03 -0.72
CA GLU A 147 -5.25 -1.04 -0.23
C GLU A 147 -5.67 0.37 -0.63
N VAL A 148 -6.07 0.56 -1.88
CA VAL A 148 -6.52 1.86 -2.39
C VAL A 148 -7.72 2.37 -1.61
N ILE A 149 -8.73 1.52 -1.37
CA ILE A 149 -9.90 1.87 -0.57
C ILE A 149 -9.46 2.24 0.86
N SER A 150 -8.55 1.47 1.45
CA SER A 150 -8.04 1.74 2.79
C SER A 150 -7.30 3.08 2.87
N PHE A 151 -6.49 3.43 1.87
CA PHE A 151 -5.85 4.75 1.79
C PHE A 151 -6.86 5.89 1.64
N VAL A 152 -7.91 5.71 0.83
CA VAL A 152 -8.98 6.71 0.70
C VAL A 152 -9.69 6.92 2.04
N VAL A 153 -9.99 5.84 2.77
CA VAL A 153 -10.59 5.93 4.11
C VAL A 153 -9.64 6.61 5.10
N LEU A 154 -8.35 6.29 5.10
CA LEU A 154 -7.35 6.94 5.96
C LEU A 154 -7.26 8.44 5.69
N ILE A 155 -7.18 8.85 4.42
CA ILE A 155 -7.16 10.26 4.02
C ILE A 155 -8.45 10.96 4.49
N TYR A 156 -9.60 10.33 4.31
CA TYR A 156 -10.87 10.88 4.78
C TYR A 156 -10.89 11.08 6.30
N LEU A 157 -10.42 10.10 7.07
CA LEU A 157 -10.32 10.20 8.54
C LEU A 157 -9.38 11.33 8.97
N MET A 158 -8.27 11.54 8.25
CA MET A 158 -7.30 12.60 8.55
C MET A 158 -7.77 14.02 8.23
N ILE A 159 -8.70 14.17 7.27
CA ILE A 159 -9.22 15.49 6.86
C ILE A 159 -10.47 15.85 7.67
N SER A 160 -11.22 14.85 8.12
CA SER A 160 -12.49 15.07 8.81
C SER A 160 -12.34 15.39 10.31
N PHE A 161 -11.17 15.12 10.90
CA PHE A 161 -10.88 15.27 12.34
C PHE A 161 -9.42 15.68 12.58
#